data_AF-A0A7S1S2U9-F1
#
_entry.id   AF-A0A7S1S2U9-F1
#
_cell.length_a   1.000
_cell.length_b   1.000
_cell.length_c   1.000
_cell.angle_alpha   90.00
_cell.angle_beta   90.00
_cell.angle_gamma   90.00
#
_symmetry.space_group_name_H-M   'P 1'
#
loop_
_entity.id
_entity.type
_entity.pdbx_description
1 polymer ?
#
loop_
_entity_poly.entity_id
_entity_poly.type
_entity_poly.pdbx_seq_one_letter_code
_entity_poly.pdbx_strand_id
1 'polypeptide(L)'
;REALARKPPRLTAEACPDPRPPSPQPRMGASQAKEAASVKRGTSLQVDRAQKGYYGKENLDGYREMRTSDGIKSKALDKALLAAISDCLKDDGKVSAQECQDVVLPKIADGRGGRPEFTCNERWTVRYALGEFAWEEGAREIIMSSMKTMAIMDIDDKPITDDKAKHETIYGPTSAELEEPPAKRAKGDAEDLILVDGMRLDRGMLKTVRQGIKDDGVVDALEAVKIFKAGADGGVFTRTERWTLRFILSAYTFTDAAFFFLIESLSKLQQSDDTDAA
;
A
#
# COMPACT_ATOMS: atom_id res chain seq x y z
N ARG A 1 63.74 -31.89 37.74
CA ARG A 1 62.44 -31.21 37.43
C ARG A 1 62.76 -29.75 37.19
N GLU A 2 63.14 -29.39 35.98
CA GLU A 2 63.35 -27.99 35.58
C GLU A 2 63.11 -27.95 34.06
N ALA A 3 61.89 -27.55 33.69
CA ALA A 3 61.46 -27.49 32.30
C ALA A 3 61.63 -26.05 31.81
N LEU A 4 62.64 -25.83 30.95
CA LEU A 4 62.83 -24.57 30.23
C LEU A 4 61.66 -24.34 29.27
N ALA A 5 60.85 -23.32 29.55
CA ALA A 5 59.81 -22.83 28.66
C ALA A 5 60.44 -22.09 27.47
N ARG A 6 60.34 -22.68 26.26
CA ARG A 6 60.69 -22.02 25.01
C ARG A 6 59.59 -21.02 24.63
N LYS A 7 59.94 -19.74 24.49
CA LYS A 7 59.06 -18.70 23.95
C LYS A 7 58.73 -19.00 22.48
N PRO A 8 57.45 -18.85 22.06
CA PRO A 8 57.08 -18.99 20.65
C PRO A 8 57.58 -17.81 19.80
N PRO A 9 57.81 -18.02 18.50
CA PRO A 9 58.29 -17.00 17.58
C PRO A 9 57.24 -15.92 17.34
N ARG A 10 57.73 -14.67 17.24
CA ARG A 10 56.95 -13.46 17.01
C ARG A 10 56.53 -13.41 15.54
N LEU A 11 55.24 -13.60 15.26
CA LEU A 11 54.67 -13.42 13.92
C LEU A 11 54.78 -11.93 13.53
N THR A 12 55.45 -11.67 12.42
CA THR A 12 55.51 -10.35 11.78
C THR A 12 54.18 -10.08 11.09
N ALA A 13 53.54 -8.96 11.45
CA ALA A 13 52.29 -8.52 10.83
C ALA A 13 52.55 -8.15 9.36
N GLU A 14 51.97 -8.91 8.42
CA GLU A 14 51.84 -8.47 7.03
C GLU A 14 50.84 -7.31 6.97
N ALA A 15 51.25 -6.23 6.30
CA ALA A 15 50.46 -5.04 6.13
C ALA A 15 49.26 -5.34 5.20
N CYS A 16 48.04 -5.23 5.72
CA CYS A 16 46.83 -5.22 4.89
C CYS A 16 46.88 -4.04 3.92
N PRO A 17 46.67 -4.25 2.61
CA PRO A 17 46.56 -3.15 1.65
C PRO A 17 45.31 -2.33 1.94
N ASP A 18 45.47 -1.00 2.00
CA ASP A 18 44.38 -0.05 2.20
C ASP A 18 43.29 -0.23 1.14
N PRO A 19 42.00 -0.37 1.51
CA PRO A 19 40.91 -0.45 0.55
C PRO A 19 40.79 0.89 -0.18
N ARG A 20 41.10 0.89 -1.48
CA ARG A 20 40.88 2.06 -2.33
C ARG A 20 39.40 2.44 -2.30
N PRO A 21 39.07 3.74 -2.12
CA PRO A 21 37.68 4.18 -2.15
C PRO A 21 37.07 3.84 -3.52
N PRO A 22 35.80 3.38 -3.55
CA PRO A 22 35.13 3.04 -4.81
C PRO A 22 35.07 4.27 -5.70
N SER A 23 35.44 4.09 -6.98
CA SER A 23 35.34 5.13 -7.99
C SER A 23 33.91 5.69 -8.04
N PRO A 24 33.72 7.02 -8.13
CA PRO A 24 32.40 7.61 -8.23
C PRO A 24 31.69 7.06 -9.46
N GLN A 25 30.56 6.39 -9.24
CA GLN A 25 29.77 5.88 -10.35
C GLN A 25 29.17 7.03 -11.16
N PRO A 26 29.10 6.90 -12.49
CA PRO A 26 28.47 7.92 -13.34
C PRO A 26 27.02 8.13 -12.90
N ARG A 27 26.64 9.40 -12.71
CA ARG A 27 25.26 9.77 -12.40
C ARG A 27 24.38 9.39 -13.59
N MET A 28 23.52 8.37 -13.42
CA MET A 28 22.51 8.04 -14.42
C MET A 28 21.63 9.26 -14.69
N GLY A 29 21.45 9.59 -15.98
CA GLY A 29 20.52 10.64 -16.38
C GLY A 29 19.07 10.22 -16.08
N ALA A 30 18.21 11.19 -15.76
CA ALA A 30 16.81 10.93 -15.38
C ALA A 30 16.04 10.07 -16.41
N SER A 31 16.35 10.21 -17.71
CA SER A 31 15.74 9.38 -18.76
C SER A 31 16.17 7.91 -18.72
N GLN A 32 17.46 7.64 -18.49
CA GLN A 32 17.96 6.27 -18.33
C GLN A 32 17.47 5.64 -17.02
N ALA A 33 17.29 6.44 -15.97
CA ALA A 33 16.68 5.99 -14.73
C ALA A 33 15.20 5.62 -14.91
N LYS A 34 14.44 6.41 -15.68
CA LYS A 34 13.05 6.08 -16.05
C LYS A 34 12.96 4.79 -16.86
N GLU A 35 13.83 4.61 -17.85
CA GLU A 35 13.86 3.42 -18.70
C GLU A 35 14.33 2.16 -17.95
N ALA A 36 15.35 2.28 -17.09
CA ALA A 36 15.80 1.17 -16.25
C ALA A 36 14.78 0.78 -15.17
N ALA A 37 13.99 1.74 -14.66
CA ALA A 37 12.87 1.47 -13.76
C ALA A 37 11.68 0.79 -14.49
N SER A 38 11.48 1.11 -15.77
CA SER A 38 10.41 0.52 -16.59
C SER A 38 10.63 -0.96 -16.94
N VAL A 39 11.87 -1.48 -16.84
CA VAL A 39 12.21 -2.82 -17.37
C VAL A 39 12.34 -3.90 -16.28
N LYS A 40 12.47 -3.53 -15.00
CA LYS A 40 12.47 -4.53 -13.92
C LYS A 40 11.05 -5.02 -13.66
N ARG A 41 10.66 -6.11 -14.31
CA ARG A 41 9.53 -6.94 -13.84
C ARG A 41 9.80 -7.25 -12.37
N GLY A 42 8.95 -6.72 -11.49
CA GLY A 42 9.09 -6.91 -10.05
C GLY A 42 9.27 -8.40 -9.76
N THR A 43 10.35 -8.73 -9.04
CA THR A 43 10.49 -10.05 -8.42
C THR A 43 9.24 -10.30 -7.60
N SER A 44 8.64 -11.49 -7.76
CA SER A 44 7.39 -11.86 -7.11
C SER A 44 7.41 -11.39 -5.66
N LEU A 45 6.38 -10.66 -5.24
CA LEU A 45 6.08 -10.55 -3.81
C LEU A 45 6.12 -11.96 -3.26
N GLN A 46 6.81 -12.16 -2.15
CA GLN A 46 6.87 -13.48 -1.54
C GLN A 46 5.46 -13.89 -1.14
N VAL A 47 4.87 -14.74 -1.99
CA VAL A 47 3.64 -15.49 -1.78
C VAL A 47 3.84 -16.53 -0.66
N ASP A 48 4.84 -16.39 0.21
CA ASP A 48 4.95 -17.16 1.45
C ASP A 48 3.83 -16.80 2.46
N ARG A 49 3.03 -15.77 2.19
CA ARG A 49 1.75 -15.50 2.88
C ARG A 49 0.56 -16.29 2.31
N ALA A 50 0.73 -17.13 1.29
CA ALA A 50 -0.29 -18.07 0.81
C ALA A 50 -0.54 -19.28 1.74
N GLN A 51 -0.27 -19.14 3.04
CA GLN A 51 -0.91 -20.04 3.99
C GLN A 51 -2.40 -19.71 3.97
N LYS A 52 -3.23 -20.69 3.58
CA LYS A 52 -4.70 -20.67 3.68
C LYS A 52 -5.24 -20.17 5.04
N GLY A 53 -4.41 -20.10 6.09
CA GLY A 53 -4.73 -19.52 7.39
C GLY A 53 -4.48 -18.01 7.55
N TYR A 54 -3.59 -17.37 6.76
CA TYR A 54 -3.26 -15.95 6.94
C TYR A 54 -4.47 -15.05 6.65
N TYR A 55 -5.12 -15.22 5.50
CA TYR A 55 -6.36 -14.51 5.16
C TYR A 55 -7.59 -14.97 5.96
N GLY A 56 -7.45 -16.06 6.73
CA GLY A 56 -8.44 -16.51 7.71
C GLY A 56 -8.43 -15.70 9.01
N LYS A 57 -7.34 -14.96 9.29
CA LYS A 57 -7.20 -14.13 10.50
C LYS A 57 -8.37 -13.15 10.61
N GLU A 58 -8.84 -12.94 11.83
CA GLU A 58 -9.98 -12.04 12.10
C GLU A 58 -9.64 -10.57 11.89
N ASN A 59 -8.35 -10.22 11.98
CA ASN A 59 -7.90 -8.84 11.96
C ASN A 59 -6.62 -8.69 11.13
N LEU A 60 -6.80 -8.61 9.81
CA LEU A 60 -5.69 -8.43 8.87
C LEU A 60 -5.12 -7.03 8.99
N ASP A 61 -3.83 -6.94 9.27
CA ASP A 61 -3.06 -5.69 9.41
C ASP A 61 -3.73 -4.63 10.31
N GLY A 62 -4.33 -5.09 11.41
CA GLY A 62 -5.05 -4.23 12.36
C GLY A 62 -6.21 -3.44 11.75
N TYR A 63 -6.86 -3.98 10.71
CA TYR A 63 -8.01 -3.37 10.07
C TYR A 63 -9.06 -2.89 11.08
N ARG A 64 -9.35 -3.70 12.11
CA ARG A 64 -10.38 -3.39 13.11
C ARG A 64 -10.02 -2.16 13.94
N GLU A 65 -8.75 -1.96 14.28
CA GLU A 65 -8.25 -0.85 15.08
C GLU A 65 -8.18 0.44 14.27
N MET A 66 -7.93 0.33 12.96
CA MET A 66 -7.84 1.48 12.05
C MET A 66 -9.23 2.07 11.69
N ARG A 67 -10.28 1.27 11.87
CA ARG A 67 -11.68 1.67 11.65
C ARG A 67 -12.19 2.49 12.82
N THR A 68 -12.88 3.60 12.54
CA THR A 68 -13.54 4.36 13.61
C THR A 68 -14.64 3.54 14.28
N SER A 69 -14.78 3.69 15.59
CA SER A 69 -15.63 2.81 16.39
C SER A 69 -17.13 2.97 16.15
N ASP A 70 -17.56 4.14 15.69
CA ASP A 70 -18.95 4.58 15.82
C ASP A 70 -19.73 4.29 14.53
N GLY A 71 -20.85 3.57 14.65
CA GLY A 71 -21.80 3.31 13.56
C GLY A 71 -21.43 2.17 12.59
N ILE A 72 -20.16 1.74 12.55
CA ILE A 72 -19.71 0.74 11.57
C ILE A 72 -20.24 -0.67 11.90
N LYS A 73 -21.11 -1.19 11.04
CA LYS A 73 -21.75 -2.52 11.20
C LYS A 73 -20.79 -3.70 11.16
N SER A 74 -19.72 -3.61 10.37
CA SER A 74 -18.70 -4.66 10.29
C SER A 74 -17.29 -4.08 10.23
N LYS A 75 -16.41 -4.63 11.05
CA LYS A 75 -15.00 -4.24 11.18
C LYS A 75 -14.06 -5.33 10.67
N ALA A 76 -14.54 -6.15 9.73
CA ALA A 76 -13.76 -7.19 9.09
C ALA A 76 -13.75 -6.97 7.57
N LEU A 77 -12.65 -7.34 6.94
CA LEU A 77 -12.59 -7.45 5.48
C LEU A 77 -13.53 -8.56 5.00
N ASP A 78 -13.97 -8.46 3.75
CA ASP A 78 -14.75 -9.50 3.10
C ASP A 78 -13.86 -10.71 2.80
N LYS A 79 -13.98 -11.73 3.65
CA LYS A 79 -13.16 -12.95 3.53
C LYS A 79 -13.44 -13.72 2.25
N ALA A 80 -14.68 -13.72 1.76
CA ALA A 80 -15.05 -14.47 0.56
C ALA A 80 -14.47 -13.82 -0.68
N LEU A 81 -14.55 -12.49 -0.76
CA LEU A 81 -13.91 -11.71 -1.82
C LEU A 81 -12.38 -11.83 -1.77
N LEU A 82 -11.78 -11.71 -0.59
CA LEU A 82 -10.32 -11.83 -0.45
C LEU A 82 -9.81 -13.22 -0.85
N ALA A 83 -10.53 -14.28 -0.47
CA ALA A 83 -10.23 -15.64 -0.88
C ALA A 83 -10.36 -15.81 -2.41
N ALA A 84 -11.40 -15.25 -3.02
CA ALA A 84 -11.59 -15.28 -4.46
C ALA A 84 -10.44 -14.59 -5.21
N ILE A 85 -10.01 -13.40 -4.76
CA ILE A 85 -8.86 -12.70 -5.34
C ILE A 85 -7.58 -13.51 -5.16
N SER A 86 -7.34 -14.07 -3.97
CA SER A 86 -6.16 -14.90 -3.71
C SER A 86 -6.15 -16.16 -4.58
N ASP A 87 -7.31 -16.71 -4.93
CA ASP A 87 -7.43 -17.90 -5.77
C ASP A 87 -7.08 -17.63 -7.24
N CYS A 88 -7.17 -16.37 -7.70
CA CYS A 88 -6.69 -15.94 -9.02
C CYS A 88 -5.16 -15.93 -9.15
N LEU A 89 -4.41 -15.97 -8.04
CA LEU A 89 -2.95 -15.87 -8.08
C LEU A 89 -2.24 -17.20 -8.43
N LYS A 90 -2.98 -18.27 -8.76
CA LYS A 90 -2.43 -19.64 -8.79
C LYS A 90 -1.51 -19.93 -9.98
N ASP A 91 -1.72 -19.29 -11.12
CA ASP A 91 -1.04 -19.68 -12.36
C ASP A 91 0.25 -18.89 -12.59
N ASP A 92 0.17 -17.56 -12.54
CA ASP A 92 1.30 -16.66 -12.82
C ASP A 92 1.62 -15.71 -11.66
N GLY A 93 0.94 -15.87 -10.52
CA GLY A 93 1.15 -15.06 -9.33
C GLY A 93 0.56 -13.66 -9.40
N LYS A 94 -0.26 -13.34 -10.42
CA LYS A 94 -0.91 -12.03 -10.59
C LYS A 94 -2.38 -12.18 -10.95
N VAL A 95 -3.19 -11.17 -10.65
CA VAL A 95 -4.59 -11.14 -11.08
C VAL A 95 -4.67 -10.57 -12.49
N SER A 96 -5.19 -11.37 -13.43
CA SER A 96 -5.39 -10.97 -14.82
C SER A 96 -6.68 -10.16 -15.03
N ALA A 97 -6.76 -9.46 -16.17
CA ALA A 97 -7.97 -8.71 -16.53
C ALA A 97 -9.21 -9.60 -16.64
N GLN A 98 -9.06 -10.82 -17.19
CA GLN A 98 -10.15 -11.78 -17.35
C GLN A 98 -10.64 -12.30 -16.00
N GLU A 99 -9.74 -12.68 -15.09
CA GLU A 99 -10.10 -13.13 -13.75
C GLU A 99 -10.77 -12.01 -12.93
N CYS A 100 -10.33 -10.77 -13.11
CA CYS A 100 -10.99 -9.63 -12.50
C CYS A 100 -12.46 -9.55 -12.92
N GLN A 101 -12.77 -9.77 -14.21
CA GLN A 101 -14.13 -9.74 -14.73
C GLN A 101 -14.96 -10.97 -14.34
N ASP A 102 -14.37 -12.16 -14.39
CA ASP A 102 -15.10 -13.43 -14.23
C ASP A 102 -15.24 -13.87 -12.77
N VAL A 103 -14.31 -13.46 -11.90
CA VAL A 103 -14.22 -13.94 -10.52
C VAL A 103 -14.38 -12.80 -9.53
N VAL A 104 -13.58 -11.74 -9.66
CA VAL A 104 -13.50 -10.67 -8.65
C VAL A 104 -14.77 -9.81 -8.66
N LEU A 105 -15.14 -9.22 -9.80
CA LEU A 105 -16.31 -8.34 -9.89
C LEU A 105 -17.63 -9.04 -9.51
N PRO A 106 -17.91 -10.28 -9.97
CA PRO A 106 -19.10 -11.00 -9.56
C PRO A 106 -19.15 -11.24 -8.06
N LYS A 107 -18.00 -11.51 -7.42
CA LYS A 107 -17.94 -11.69 -5.96
C LYS A 107 -18.26 -10.42 -5.18
N ILE A 108 -17.92 -9.26 -5.73
CA ILE A 108 -18.31 -7.99 -5.11
C ILE A 108 -19.82 -7.76 -5.25
N ALA A 109 -20.44 -8.15 -6.36
CA ALA A 109 -21.89 -8.06 -6.53
C ALA A 109 -22.68 -9.12 -5.72
N ASP A 110 -22.05 -10.27 -5.43
CA ASP A 110 -22.67 -11.44 -4.78
C ASP A 110 -22.96 -11.22 -3.28
N GLY A 111 -22.14 -10.41 -2.59
CA GLY A 111 -22.26 -10.13 -1.15
C GLY A 111 -23.62 -9.59 -0.70
N ARG A 112 -24.46 -9.12 -1.64
CA ARG A 112 -25.82 -8.62 -1.40
C ARG A 112 -26.91 -9.24 -2.26
N GLY A 113 -26.68 -10.44 -2.78
CA GLY A 113 -27.66 -11.14 -3.62
C GLY A 113 -27.75 -10.54 -5.02
N GLY A 114 -26.60 -10.27 -5.64
CA GLY A 114 -26.50 -9.81 -7.03
C GLY A 114 -26.77 -8.33 -7.25
N ARG A 115 -26.66 -7.49 -6.20
CA ARG A 115 -26.78 -6.04 -6.35
C ARG A 115 -25.45 -5.46 -6.81
N PRO A 116 -25.43 -4.53 -7.78
CA PRO A 116 -24.20 -3.88 -8.24
C PRO A 116 -23.78 -2.75 -7.28
N GLU A 117 -23.69 -3.07 -5.99
CA GLU A 117 -23.31 -2.14 -4.92
C GLU A 117 -21.91 -2.51 -4.40
N PHE A 118 -21.07 -1.52 -4.18
CA PHE A 118 -19.80 -1.67 -3.46
C PHE A 118 -20.00 -1.27 -2.01
N THR A 119 -19.88 -2.22 -1.10
CA THR A 119 -19.87 -1.93 0.33
C THR A 119 -18.54 -1.34 0.77
N CYS A 120 -18.56 -0.68 1.94
CA CYS A 120 -17.35 -0.17 2.56
C CYS A 120 -16.29 -1.28 2.79
N ASN A 121 -16.71 -2.48 3.20
CA ASN A 121 -15.77 -3.58 3.45
C ASN A 121 -15.21 -4.20 2.17
N GLU A 122 -16.02 -4.36 1.13
CA GLU A 122 -15.54 -4.83 -0.17
C GLU A 122 -14.53 -3.83 -0.76
N ARG A 123 -14.78 -2.52 -0.66
CA ARG A 123 -13.80 -1.47 -1.04
C ARG A 123 -12.49 -1.62 -0.30
N TRP A 124 -12.52 -1.75 1.02
CA TRP A 124 -11.30 -1.93 1.81
C TRP A 124 -10.61 -3.28 1.55
N THR A 125 -11.36 -4.31 1.18
CA THR A 125 -10.81 -5.61 0.78
C THR A 125 -10.08 -5.52 -0.55
N VAL A 126 -10.67 -4.85 -1.54
CA VAL A 126 -10.02 -4.57 -2.83
C VAL A 126 -8.77 -3.71 -2.63
N ARG A 127 -8.85 -2.64 -1.83
CA ARG A 127 -7.71 -1.79 -1.45
C ARG A 127 -6.58 -2.60 -0.83
N TYR A 128 -6.92 -3.50 0.09
CA TYR A 128 -5.97 -4.40 0.70
C TYR A 128 -5.31 -5.32 -0.34
N ALA A 129 -6.11 -5.97 -1.17
CA ALA A 129 -5.63 -6.86 -2.22
C ALA A 129 -4.75 -6.15 -3.27
N LEU A 130 -5.06 -4.91 -3.62
CA LEU A 130 -4.23 -4.08 -4.50
C LEU A 130 -2.86 -3.77 -3.90
N GLY A 131 -2.76 -3.66 -2.57
CA GLY A 131 -1.49 -3.42 -1.87
C GLY A 131 -0.66 -4.66 -1.58
N GLU A 132 -1.25 -5.86 -1.66
CA GLU A 132 -0.59 -7.11 -1.28
C GLU A 132 -0.31 -8.04 -2.47
N PHE A 133 -1.12 -7.97 -3.53
CA PHE A 133 -1.02 -8.88 -4.67
C PHE A 133 -0.45 -8.20 -5.90
N ALA A 134 0.09 -9.00 -6.82
CA ALA A 134 0.42 -8.51 -8.15
C ALA A 134 -0.85 -8.45 -9.01
N TRP A 135 -0.98 -7.39 -9.81
CA TRP A 135 -2.10 -7.19 -10.71
C TRP A 135 -1.59 -6.78 -12.08
N GLU A 136 -2.24 -7.27 -13.13
CA GLU A 136 -2.07 -6.70 -14.46
C GLU A 136 -2.62 -5.27 -14.54
N GLU A 137 -2.12 -4.47 -15.48
CA GLU A 137 -2.64 -3.12 -15.77
C GLU A 137 -4.14 -3.16 -16.09
N GLY A 138 -4.57 -3.99 -17.03
CA GLY A 138 -5.98 -4.12 -17.38
C GLY A 138 -6.87 -4.52 -16.21
N ALA A 139 -6.38 -5.38 -15.31
CA ALA A 139 -7.13 -5.77 -14.11
C ALA A 139 -7.31 -4.59 -13.14
N ARG A 140 -6.26 -3.77 -12.95
CA ARG A 140 -6.32 -2.54 -12.13
C ARG A 140 -7.28 -1.52 -12.73
N GLU A 141 -7.24 -1.31 -14.04
CA GLU A 141 -8.15 -0.39 -14.73
C GLU A 141 -9.61 -0.83 -14.57
N ILE A 142 -9.90 -2.12 -14.74
CA ILE A 142 -11.23 -2.69 -14.57
C ILE A 142 -11.73 -2.43 -13.14
N ILE A 143 -10.98 -2.82 -12.12
CA ILE A 143 -11.44 -2.69 -10.73
C ILE A 143 -11.61 -1.21 -10.33
N MET A 144 -10.71 -0.32 -10.77
CA MET A 144 -10.80 1.11 -10.52
C MET A 144 -11.97 1.76 -11.27
N SER A 145 -12.25 1.33 -12.50
CA SER A 145 -13.42 1.80 -13.25
C SER A 145 -14.71 1.33 -12.57
N SER A 146 -14.78 0.07 -12.15
CA SER A 146 -15.93 -0.47 -11.42
C SER A 146 -16.18 0.25 -10.12
N MET A 147 -15.13 0.60 -9.35
CA MET A 147 -15.25 1.40 -8.13
C MET A 147 -15.91 2.78 -8.37
N LYS A 148 -15.74 3.36 -9.56
CA LYS A 148 -16.29 4.67 -9.94
C LYS A 148 -17.74 4.58 -10.44
N THR A 149 -18.10 3.48 -11.09
CA THR A 149 -19.40 3.33 -11.76
C THR A 149 -20.46 2.64 -10.91
N MET A 150 -20.06 1.83 -9.93
CA MET A 150 -21.00 1.08 -9.08
C MET A 150 -21.61 1.96 -7.99
N ALA A 151 -22.78 1.54 -7.47
CA ALA A 151 -23.42 2.24 -6.36
C ALA A 151 -22.56 2.07 -5.09
N ILE A 152 -22.20 3.18 -4.45
CA ILE A 152 -21.31 3.19 -3.29
C ILE A 152 -22.16 3.23 -2.02
N MET A 153 -21.95 2.27 -1.13
CA MET A 153 -22.59 2.27 0.18
C MET A 153 -21.66 2.93 1.21
N ASP A 154 -22.22 3.76 2.09
CA ASP A 154 -21.49 4.37 3.21
C ASP A 154 -21.19 3.35 4.33
N ILE A 155 -20.67 3.85 5.45
CA ILE A 155 -20.34 3.06 6.64
C ILE A 155 -21.57 2.47 7.36
N ASP A 156 -22.77 2.99 7.09
CA ASP A 156 -24.05 2.57 7.66
C ASP A 156 -24.83 1.62 6.71
N ASP A 157 -24.25 1.24 5.58
CA ASP A 157 -24.91 0.56 4.46
C ASP A 157 -26.05 1.36 3.82
N LYS A 158 -25.93 2.68 3.75
CA LYS A 158 -26.85 3.53 2.99
C LYS A 158 -26.20 3.91 1.65
N PRO A 159 -26.96 3.96 0.55
CA PRO A 159 -26.40 4.40 -0.72
C PRO A 159 -26.00 5.87 -0.63
N ILE A 160 -24.76 6.17 -0.99
CA ILE A 160 -24.27 7.54 -1.12
C ILE A 160 -24.83 8.07 -2.44
N THR A 161 -25.77 9.01 -2.37
CA THR A 161 -26.36 9.64 -3.55
C THR A 161 -25.63 10.93 -3.95
N ASP A 162 -25.05 11.62 -2.98
CA ASP A 162 -24.31 12.87 -3.16
C ASP A 162 -22.96 12.62 -3.87
N ASP A 163 -22.72 13.35 -4.96
CA ASP A 163 -21.53 13.15 -5.80
C ASP A 163 -20.25 13.63 -5.12
N LYS A 164 -20.33 14.66 -4.26
CA LYS A 164 -19.17 15.10 -3.46
C LYS A 164 -18.75 13.99 -2.49
N ALA A 165 -19.69 13.42 -1.73
CA ALA A 165 -19.44 12.32 -0.81
C ALA A 165 -18.93 11.05 -1.51
N LYS A 166 -19.47 10.72 -2.70
CA LYS A 166 -18.92 9.62 -3.53
C LYS A 166 -17.48 9.90 -3.92
N HIS A 167 -17.20 11.10 -4.42
CA HIS A 167 -15.86 11.49 -4.84
C HIS A 167 -14.87 11.43 -3.67
N GLU A 168 -15.22 11.95 -2.50
CA GLU A 168 -14.40 11.86 -1.29
C GLU A 168 -14.18 10.41 -0.83
N THR A 169 -15.18 9.55 -0.99
CA THR A 169 -15.05 8.12 -0.63
C THR A 169 -14.06 7.38 -1.53
N ILE A 170 -14.04 7.72 -2.82
CA ILE A 170 -13.15 7.07 -3.81
C ILE A 170 -11.74 7.69 -3.78
N TYR A 171 -11.66 9.02 -3.85
CA TYR A 171 -10.41 9.75 -4.08
C TYR A 171 -9.88 10.47 -2.83
N GLY A 172 -10.66 10.51 -1.76
CA GLY A 172 -10.30 11.24 -0.55
C GLY A 172 -10.54 12.74 -0.69
N PRO A 173 -10.09 13.53 0.29
CA PRO A 173 -10.26 14.98 0.30
C PRO A 173 -9.63 15.64 -0.92
N THR A 174 -10.12 16.84 -1.21
CA THR A 174 -9.56 17.73 -2.23
C THR A 174 -8.23 18.33 -1.78
N SER A 175 -7.43 18.83 -2.72
CA SER A 175 -6.17 19.51 -2.41
C SER A 175 -6.37 20.73 -1.50
N ALA A 176 -7.48 21.47 -1.68
CA ALA A 176 -7.80 22.62 -0.83
C ALA A 176 -8.06 22.19 0.62
N GLU A 177 -8.86 21.14 0.84
CA GLU A 177 -9.13 20.58 2.17
C GLU A 177 -7.85 20.01 2.82
N LEU A 178 -6.89 19.53 2.03
CA LEU A 178 -5.59 19.08 2.53
C LEU A 178 -4.62 20.23 2.86
N GLU A 179 -4.84 21.43 2.34
CA GLU A 179 -4.02 22.63 2.60
C GLU A 179 -4.53 23.46 3.77
N GLU A 180 -5.82 23.35 4.12
CA GLU A 180 -6.38 24.02 5.29
C GLU A 180 -5.64 23.58 6.57
N PRO A 181 -5.09 24.50 7.38
CA PRO A 181 -4.47 24.12 8.63
C PRO A 181 -5.50 23.33 9.48
N PRO A 182 -5.11 22.21 10.11
CA PRO A 182 -6.05 21.45 10.93
C PRO A 182 -6.69 22.41 11.92
N ALA A 183 -8.03 22.49 11.92
CA ALA A 183 -8.76 23.37 12.81
C ALA A 183 -8.22 23.15 14.23
N LYS A 184 -7.81 24.21 14.94
CA LYS A 184 -7.22 24.16 16.29
C LYS A 184 -8.02 23.20 17.17
N ARG A 185 -7.58 21.96 17.29
CA ARG A 185 -8.07 20.97 18.24
C ARG A 185 -7.02 20.81 19.33
N ALA A 186 -7.42 20.27 20.48
CA ALA A 186 -6.50 20.16 21.61
C ALA A 186 -5.26 19.33 21.22
N LYS A 187 -4.09 19.80 21.66
CA LYS A 187 -2.77 19.27 21.35
C LYS A 187 -2.63 17.86 21.95
N GLY A 188 -2.77 16.84 21.12
CA GLY A 188 -2.65 15.43 21.48
C GLY A 188 -3.20 14.50 20.39
N ASP A 189 -2.30 13.89 19.62
CA ASP A 189 -2.44 12.58 18.96
C ASP A 189 -3.28 12.39 17.68
N ALA A 190 -3.70 13.41 16.93
CA ALA A 190 -4.35 13.14 15.63
C ALA A 190 -4.30 14.26 14.56
N GLU A 191 -3.46 15.29 14.70
CA GLU A 191 -3.53 16.45 13.79
C GLU A 191 -3.21 16.10 12.32
N ASP A 192 -2.49 15.00 12.08
CA ASP A 192 -2.05 14.57 10.76
C ASP A 192 -2.86 13.43 10.14
N LEU A 193 -3.97 13.01 10.78
CA LEU A 193 -4.83 11.96 10.26
C LEU A 193 -6.14 12.50 9.70
N ILE A 194 -6.60 11.93 8.59
CA ILE A 194 -7.90 12.23 8.00
C ILE A 194 -8.76 10.97 7.91
N LEU A 195 -10.06 11.13 8.17
CA LEU A 195 -11.03 10.05 8.05
C LEU A 195 -11.52 9.96 6.61
N VAL A 196 -11.22 8.85 5.94
CA VAL A 196 -11.72 8.55 4.59
C VAL A 196 -12.40 7.20 4.63
N ASP A 197 -13.66 7.14 4.22
CA ASP A 197 -14.42 5.90 4.12
C ASP A 197 -14.37 5.05 5.41
N GLY A 198 -14.45 5.71 6.58
CA GLY A 198 -14.38 5.10 7.92
C GLY A 198 -12.99 4.64 8.38
N MET A 199 -11.92 5.00 7.66
CA MET A 199 -10.53 4.67 7.98
C MET A 199 -9.71 5.92 8.28
N ARG A 200 -8.87 5.89 9.31
CA ARG A 200 -7.89 6.96 9.57
C ARG A 200 -6.67 6.79 8.66
N LEU A 201 -6.40 7.78 7.82
CA LEU A 201 -5.32 7.80 6.84
C LEU A 201 -4.36 8.96 7.08
N ASP A 202 -3.12 8.80 6.69
CA ASP A 202 -2.07 9.80 6.76
C ASP A 202 -2.34 10.96 5.78
N ARG A 203 -2.48 12.16 6.32
CA ARG A 203 -2.78 13.37 5.54
C ARG A 203 -1.61 13.80 4.67
N GLY A 204 -0.37 13.63 5.14
CA GLY A 204 0.85 14.03 4.45
C GLY A 204 1.06 13.23 3.15
N MET A 205 0.84 11.92 3.21
CA MET A 205 0.87 11.03 2.05
C MET A 205 -0.20 11.39 1.02
N LEU A 206 -1.45 11.64 1.47
CA LEU A 206 -2.55 12.06 0.60
C LEU A 206 -2.27 13.40 -0.08
N LYS A 207 -1.68 14.35 0.64
CA LYS A 207 -1.24 15.63 0.08
C LYS A 207 -0.13 15.43 -0.96
N THR A 208 0.82 14.56 -0.67
CA THR A 208 1.94 14.27 -1.57
C THR A 208 1.47 13.68 -2.90
N VAL A 209 0.55 12.70 -2.89
CA VAL A 209 0.01 12.15 -4.14
C VAL A 209 -0.80 13.19 -4.91
N ARG A 210 -1.66 13.97 -4.24
CA ARG A 210 -2.45 15.04 -4.87
C ARG A 210 -1.60 16.11 -5.54
N GLN A 211 -0.42 16.39 -4.99
CA GLN A 211 0.54 17.32 -5.58
C GLN A 211 1.29 16.71 -6.77
N GLY A 212 1.52 15.40 -6.77
CA GLY A 212 2.18 14.68 -7.86
C GLY A 212 1.32 14.63 -9.13
N ILE A 213 0.03 14.34 -9.00
CA ILE A 213 -0.86 14.07 -10.15
C ILE A 213 -1.45 15.32 -10.84
N LYS A 214 -0.95 16.52 -10.56
CA LYS A 214 -1.61 17.78 -10.98
C LYS A 214 -1.73 17.95 -12.50
N ASP A 215 -0.88 17.26 -13.27
CA ASP A 215 -0.76 17.49 -14.70
C ASP A 215 -1.56 16.48 -15.54
N ASP A 216 -1.31 15.18 -15.37
CA ASP A 216 -1.87 14.10 -16.20
C ASP A 216 -2.79 13.12 -15.45
N GLY A 217 -2.90 13.26 -14.12
CA GLY A 217 -3.67 12.34 -13.29
C GLY A 217 -3.02 10.97 -13.09
N VAL A 218 -1.79 10.77 -13.56
CA VAL A 218 -1.05 9.50 -13.50
C VAL A 218 0.17 9.66 -12.61
N VAL A 219 0.40 8.70 -11.73
CA VAL A 219 1.58 8.69 -10.85
C VAL A 219 2.75 7.97 -11.55
N ASP A 220 3.83 8.70 -11.80
CA ASP A 220 5.09 8.19 -12.33
C ASP A 220 6.02 7.66 -11.22
N ALA A 221 7.13 7.02 -11.63
CA ALA A 221 8.06 6.41 -10.67
C ALA A 221 8.73 7.44 -9.74
N LEU A 222 8.94 8.69 -10.17
CA LEU A 222 9.55 9.73 -9.33
C LEU A 222 8.55 10.22 -8.28
N GLU A 223 7.29 10.34 -8.64
CA GLU A 223 6.21 10.66 -7.71
C GLU A 223 5.97 9.53 -6.70
N ALA A 224 6.01 8.27 -7.15
CA ALA A 224 5.92 7.12 -6.26
C ALA A 224 7.02 7.13 -5.18
N VAL A 225 8.26 7.50 -5.53
CA VAL A 225 9.35 7.67 -4.56
C VAL A 225 9.04 8.80 -3.56
N LYS A 226 8.42 9.90 -3.99
CA LYS A 226 8.01 10.97 -3.06
C LYS A 226 6.91 10.51 -2.11
N ILE A 227 5.89 9.83 -2.63
CA ILE A 227 4.79 9.26 -1.83
C ILE A 227 5.35 8.28 -0.79
N PHE A 228 6.25 7.40 -1.20
CA PHE A 228 6.88 6.44 -0.31
C PHE A 228 7.66 7.13 0.80
N LYS A 229 8.49 8.13 0.46
CA LYS A 229 9.26 8.91 1.47
C LYS A 229 8.37 9.67 2.44
N ALA A 230 7.18 10.10 2.01
CA ALA A 230 6.24 10.82 2.86
C ALA A 230 5.62 9.94 3.95
N GLY A 231 5.55 8.62 3.74
CA GLY A 231 5.02 7.65 4.72
C GLY A 231 6.05 6.67 5.26
N ALA A 232 7.34 6.95 5.09
CA ALA A 232 8.43 6.11 5.58
C ALA A 232 9.37 6.94 6.48
N ASP A 233 8.80 7.84 7.28
CA ASP A 233 9.62 8.66 8.15
C ASP A 233 10.32 7.77 9.19
N GLY A 234 11.64 7.92 9.32
CA GLY A 234 12.45 7.00 10.12
C GLY A 234 12.64 5.58 9.57
N GLY A 235 12.21 5.29 8.34
CA GLY A 235 12.46 4.00 7.66
C GLY A 235 11.56 2.84 8.13
N VAL A 236 10.47 3.14 8.82
CA VAL A 236 9.44 2.19 9.27
C VAL A 236 8.11 2.61 8.68
N PHE A 237 7.27 1.64 8.27
CA PHE A 237 5.87 1.91 7.96
C PHE A 237 5.01 1.51 9.15
N THR A 238 4.34 2.50 9.74
CA THR A 238 3.23 2.35 10.66
C THR A 238 2.05 1.67 10.00
N ARG A 239 1.10 1.19 10.81
CA ARG A 239 -0.14 0.61 10.29
C ARG A 239 -0.93 1.64 9.46
N THR A 240 -0.94 2.88 9.93
CA THR A 240 -1.62 3.99 9.27
C THR A 240 -1.08 4.27 7.87
N GLU A 241 0.25 4.31 7.71
CA GLU A 241 0.88 4.55 6.41
C GLU A 241 0.62 3.39 5.43
N ARG A 242 0.59 2.13 5.90
CA ARG A 242 0.26 0.97 5.06
C ARG A 242 -1.18 1.04 4.52
N TRP A 243 -2.15 1.35 5.37
CA TRP A 243 -3.54 1.54 4.92
C TRP A 243 -3.72 2.75 4.01
N THR A 244 -2.96 3.82 4.26
CA THR A 244 -2.95 5.00 3.39
C THR A 244 -2.39 4.70 2.03
N LEU A 245 -1.30 3.92 1.95
CA LEU A 245 -0.73 3.53 0.67
C LEU A 245 -1.67 2.62 -0.13
N ARG A 246 -2.34 1.67 0.52
CA ARG A 246 -3.41 0.85 -0.11
C ARG A 246 -4.56 1.67 -0.65
N PHE A 247 -4.98 2.69 0.11
CA PHE A 247 -5.99 3.63 -0.37
C PHE A 247 -5.51 4.36 -1.63
N ILE A 248 -4.29 4.92 -1.59
CA ILE A 248 -3.67 5.63 -2.71
C ILE A 248 -3.61 4.76 -3.97
N LEU A 249 -3.17 3.50 -3.85
CA LEU A 249 -3.08 2.54 -4.96
C LEU A 249 -4.43 2.22 -5.61
N SER A 250 -5.53 2.35 -4.87
CA SER A 250 -6.89 2.15 -5.40
C SER A 250 -7.54 3.40 -5.99
N ALA A 251 -7.07 4.58 -5.56
CA ALA A 251 -7.69 5.86 -5.85
C ALA A 251 -7.10 6.53 -7.09
N TYR A 252 -5.82 6.28 -7.39
CA TYR A 252 -5.08 6.98 -8.44
C TYR A 252 -4.54 6.00 -9.49
N THR A 253 -4.34 6.49 -10.70
CA THR A 253 -3.74 5.70 -11.77
C THR A 253 -2.22 5.77 -11.64
N PHE A 254 -1.54 4.64 -11.87
CA PHE A 254 -0.08 4.54 -11.76
C PHE A 254 0.48 3.95 -13.04
N THR A 255 1.67 4.40 -13.42
CA THR A 255 2.50 3.61 -14.33
C THR A 255 2.88 2.27 -13.69
N ASP A 256 3.13 1.24 -14.49
CA ASP A 256 3.57 -0.08 -13.99
C ASP A 256 4.77 0.02 -13.06
N ALA A 257 5.79 0.77 -13.47
CA ALA A 257 7.00 0.96 -12.67
C ALA A 257 6.72 1.60 -11.31
N ALA A 258 5.84 2.62 -11.27
CA ALA A 258 5.44 3.28 -10.04
C ALA A 258 4.66 2.34 -9.11
N PHE A 259 3.70 1.60 -9.66
CA PHE A 259 2.89 0.64 -8.91
C PHE A 259 3.77 -0.45 -8.29
N PHE A 260 4.57 -1.15 -9.11
CA PHE A 260 5.44 -2.21 -8.62
C PHE A 260 6.46 -1.71 -7.61
N PHE A 261 7.01 -0.51 -7.80
CA PHE A 261 7.91 0.10 -6.81
C PHE A 261 7.25 0.25 -5.44
N LEU A 262 6.02 0.76 -5.36
CA LEU A 262 5.32 0.97 -4.09
C LEU A 262 4.99 -0.35 -3.39
N ILE A 263 4.51 -1.33 -4.16
CA ILE A 263 4.18 -2.66 -3.63
C ILE A 263 5.42 -3.40 -3.14
N GLU A 264 6.50 -3.39 -3.93
CA GLU A 264 7.77 -3.99 -3.53
C GLU A 264 8.32 -3.31 -2.27
N SER A 265 8.21 -1.98 -2.19
CA SER A 265 8.71 -1.22 -1.05
C SER A 265 7.90 -1.49 0.23
N LEU A 266 6.57 -1.66 0.13
CA LEU A 266 5.73 -2.10 1.25
C LEU A 266 6.13 -3.47 1.82
N SER A 267 6.59 -4.37 0.95
CA SER A 267 6.98 -5.73 1.37
C SER A 267 8.34 -5.81 2.06
N LYS A 268 9.23 -4.85 1.79
CA LYS A 268 10.63 -4.87 2.26
C LYS A 268 10.85 -4.15 3.59
N LEU A 269 9.99 -3.19 3.92
CA LEU A 269 10.19 -2.41 5.14
C LEU A 269 9.69 -3.13 6.38
N GLN A 270 10.33 -2.78 7.51
CA GLN A 270 9.85 -3.20 8.82
C GLN A 270 8.47 -2.59 9.06
N GLN A 271 7.53 -3.45 9.41
CA GLN A 271 6.16 -3.06 9.74
C GLN A 271 6.08 -2.98 11.26
N SER A 272 5.74 -1.80 11.80
CA SER A 272 5.38 -1.67 13.21
C SER A 272 3.87 -1.71 13.37
N ASP A 273 3.44 -2.27 14.49
CA ASP A 273 2.10 -2.07 15.02
C ASP A 273 2.16 -0.87 15.96
N ASP A 274 1.38 0.18 15.68
CA ASP A 274 1.42 1.46 16.43
C ASP A 274 1.04 1.31 17.93
N THR A 275 0.70 0.10 18.37
CA THR A 275 0.43 -0.26 19.76
C THR A 275 1.67 -0.29 20.66
N ASP A 276 2.89 -0.24 20.12
CA ASP A 276 4.13 -0.30 20.92
C ASP A 276 4.73 1.08 21.26
N ALA A 277 4.08 2.18 20.84
CA ALA A 277 4.54 3.56 21.06
C ALA A 277 3.75 4.33 22.14
N ALA A 278 3.01 3.63 23.01
CA ALA A 278 2.30 4.22 24.15
C ALA A 278 2.95 3.84 25.50
#